data_AF-A0A4Y7U9G7-F1
#
_entry.id   AF-A0A4Y7U9G7-F1
#
_cell.length_a   1.000
_cell.length_b   1.000
_cell.length_c   1.000
_cell.angle_alpha   90.00
_cell.angle_beta   90.00
_cell.angle_gamma   90.00
#
_symmetry.space_group_name_H-M   'P 1'
#
loop_
_entity.id
_entity.type
_entity.pdbx_description
1 polymer ?
#
loop_
_entity_poly.entity_id
_entity_poly.type
_entity_poly.pdbx_seq_one_letter_code
_entity_poly.pdbx_strand_id
1 'polypeptide(L)'
;MKKKLLLPLLLFPFIAFSQLGIGTILPNTSSQLDVVATDKGVLIPRVALTGTTDNVTISNGNVNSLLVFNTAITTDIVPGYYYWFNNKWNKLKAPETGSGAPVSTGLRGDLYVDLNTGKLYVYNGTAWMASASQNETLTSVSLNPVSGILTYTDEKGTANTINLAAIIPNFETVTGISQDLTAGTITYTDEKGVATVLNIKNLIAAYS
;
A
#
# COMPACT_ATOMS: atom_id res chain seq x y z
N MET A 1 -70.19 52.92 17.73
CA MET A 1 -70.17 51.56 17.18
C MET A 1 -69.09 51.45 16.10
N LYS A 2 -68.26 50.39 16.21
CA LYS A 2 -67.41 49.72 15.21
C LYS A 2 -66.28 50.54 14.55
N LYS A 3 -65.11 50.51 15.19
CA LYS A 3 -63.79 50.78 14.58
C LYS A 3 -63.53 49.71 13.52
N LYS A 4 -63.49 50.06 12.23
CA LYS A 4 -62.99 49.17 11.18
C LYS A 4 -61.48 49.38 11.08
N LEU A 5 -60.72 48.49 11.69
CA LEU A 5 -59.27 48.43 11.55
C LEU A 5 -58.97 47.96 10.11
N LEU A 6 -58.58 48.87 9.22
CA LEU A 6 -57.97 48.46 7.95
C LEU A 6 -56.57 47.94 8.28
N LEU A 7 -56.40 46.63 8.21
CA LEU A 7 -55.10 45.97 8.30
C LEU A 7 -54.43 46.06 6.92
N PRO A 8 -53.30 46.77 6.75
CA PRO A 8 -52.56 46.70 5.50
C PRO A 8 -51.93 45.31 5.42
N LEU A 9 -52.43 44.47 4.49
CA LEU A 9 -51.81 43.19 4.17
C LEU A 9 -50.46 43.47 3.49
N LEU A 10 -49.41 43.33 4.28
CA LEU A 10 -48.01 43.54 3.91
C LEU A 10 -47.61 42.51 2.84
N LEU A 11 -47.59 42.92 1.57
CA LEU A 11 -47.17 42.09 0.45
C LEU A 11 -45.63 42.05 0.40
N PHE A 12 -45.02 41.23 1.26
CA PHE A 12 -43.59 40.92 1.12
C PHE A 12 -43.37 39.99 -0.07
N PRO A 13 -42.45 40.29 -1.00
CA PRO A 13 -42.07 39.33 -2.02
C PRO A 13 -41.32 38.17 -1.35
N PHE A 14 -41.98 37.02 -1.22
CA PHE A 14 -41.32 35.77 -0.87
C PHE A 14 -40.57 35.25 -2.10
N ILE A 15 -39.24 35.33 -2.08
CA ILE A 15 -38.40 34.60 -3.04
C ILE A 15 -38.28 33.18 -2.50
N ALA A 16 -38.98 32.23 -3.13
CA ALA A 16 -38.82 30.81 -2.85
C ALA A 16 -37.72 30.24 -3.75
N PHE A 17 -36.67 29.68 -3.16
CA PHE A 17 -35.67 28.89 -3.89
C PHE A 17 -36.16 27.45 -3.99
N SER A 18 -36.31 26.91 -5.20
CA SER A 18 -36.66 25.51 -5.42
C SER A 18 -35.42 24.71 -5.79
N GLN A 19 -35.22 23.57 -5.14
CA GLN A 19 -34.37 22.49 -5.64
C GLN A 19 -34.92 21.95 -6.97
N LEU A 20 -34.04 21.54 -7.90
CA LEU A 20 -34.46 20.97 -9.18
C LEU A 20 -34.57 19.46 -9.04
N GLY A 21 -35.80 18.94 -9.09
CA GLY A 21 -36.07 17.51 -9.20
C GLY A 21 -36.35 17.10 -10.64
N ILE A 22 -35.63 16.11 -11.16
CA ILE A 22 -35.92 15.48 -12.45
C ILE A 22 -36.25 14.01 -12.19
N GLY A 23 -37.49 13.61 -12.50
CA GLY A 23 -37.97 12.25 -12.24
C GLY A 23 -38.37 11.98 -10.78
N THR A 24 -38.41 13.00 -9.92
CA THR A 24 -38.93 12.93 -8.54
C THR A 24 -39.70 14.19 -8.19
N ILE A 25 -40.78 14.03 -7.41
CA ILE A 25 -41.55 15.15 -6.82
C ILE A 25 -41.08 15.53 -5.41
N LEU A 26 -40.20 14.71 -4.82
CA LEU A 26 -39.59 14.93 -3.50
C LEU A 26 -38.08 14.84 -3.64
N PRO A 27 -37.41 15.86 -4.21
CA PRO A 27 -35.96 15.85 -4.34
C PRO A 27 -35.31 15.88 -2.95
N ASN A 28 -34.16 15.25 -2.80
CA ASN A 28 -33.41 15.26 -1.55
C ASN A 28 -33.11 16.71 -1.11
N THR A 29 -33.33 17.03 0.16
CA THR A 29 -33.13 18.39 0.70
C THR A 29 -31.66 18.84 0.70
N SER A 30 -30.72 17.91 0.51
CA SER A 30 -29.28 18.18 0.42
C SER A 30 -28.77 18.32 -1.01
N SER A 31 -29.65 18.31 -2.03
CA SER A 31 -29.25 18.43 -3.44
C SER A 31 -29.81 19.70 -4.08
N GLN A 32 -28.97 20.36 -4.88
CA GLN A 32 -29.43 21.46 -5.73
C GLN A 32 -30.08 20.94 -7.03
N LEU A 33 -29.69 19.73 -7.45
CA LEU A 33 -30.24 18.95 -8.54
C LEU A 33 -30.33 17.48 -8.09
N ASP A 34 -31.53 16.91 -8.12
CA ASP A 34 -31.78 15.48 -7.90
C ASP A 34 -32.34 14.86 -9.18
N VAL A 35 -31.70 13.82 -9.68
CA VAL A 35 -32.13 13.12 -10.90
C VAL A 35 -32.37 11.66 -10.56
N VAL A 36 -33.63 11.23 -10.65
CA VAL A 36 -34.06 9.88 -10.30
C VAL A 36 -34.65 9.19 -11.52
N ALA A 37 -34.10 8.04 -11.88
CA ALA A 37 -34.61 7.14 -12.92
C ALA A 37 -34.10 5.71 -12.67
N THR A 38 -34.86 4.70 -13.11
CA THR A 38 -34.46 3.29 -13.01
C THR A 38 -33.76 2.77 -14.26
N ASP A 39 -33.98 3.42 -15.40
CA ASP A 39 -33.57 2.96 -16.73
C ASP A 39 -33.01 4.09 -17.62
N LYS A 40 -32.69 5.26 -17.04
CA LYS A 40 -32.13 6.43 -17.75
C LYS A 40 -30.94 7.01 -17.01
N GLY A 41 -30.04 7.63 -17.76
CA GLY A 41 -28.90 8.39 -17.22
C GLY A 41 -28.98 9.88 -17.56
N VAL A 42 -27.94 10.62 -17.17
CA VAL A 42 -27.78 12.05 -17.50
C VAL A 42 -26.74 12.20 -18.61
N LEU A 43 -27.13 12.84 -19.72
CA LEU A 43 -26.17 13.32 -20.70
C LEU A 43 -25.57 14.64 -20.21
N ILE A 44 -24.29 14.59 -19.88
CA ILE A 44 -23.47 15.76 -19.62
C ILE A 44 -23.22 16.52 -20.95
N PRO A 45 -23.05 17.86 -20.96
CA PRO A 45 -22.77 18.62 -22.17
C PRO A 45 -21.65 17.99 -23.01
N ARG A 46 -21.97 17.71 -24.27
CA ARG A 46 -21.02 17.17 -25.26
C ARG A 46 -20.37 18.33 -26.00
N VAL A 47 -19.08 18.53 -25.78
CA VAL A 47 -18.34 19.71 -26.24
C VAL A 47 -17.14 19.27 -27.05
N ALA A 48 -16.90 19.87 -28.21
CA ALA A 48 -15.70 19.61 -29.01
C ALA A 48 -14.57 20.53 -28.53
N LEU A 49 -13.81 20.09 -27.52
CA LEU A 49 -12.69 20.87 -26.98
C LEU A 49 -11.51 20.88 -27.95
N THR A 50 -10.75 21.98 -27.97
CA THR A 50 -9.61 22.15 -28.88
C THR A 50 -8.27 21.70 -28.28
N GLY A 51 -8.23 21.36 -26.99
CA GLY A 51 -7.04 20.90 -26.29
C GLY A 51 -7.19 20.97 -24.78
N THR A 52 -6.18 20.53 -24.03
CA THR A 52 -6.26 20.52 -22.56
C THR A 52 -6.23 21.92 -21.92
N THR A 53 -5.80 22.94 -22.66
CA THR A 53 -5.78 24.35 -22.21
C THR A 53 -6.89 25.19 -22.83
N ASP A 54 -7.83 24.57 -23.54
CA ASP A 54 -8.96 25.26 -24.18
C ASP A 54 -9.79 26.04 -23.17
N ASN A 55 -9.73 27.37 -23.28
CA ASN A 55 -10.45 28.33 -22.44
C ASN A 55 -11.45 29.18 -23.24
N VAL A 56 -11.67 28.86 -24.52
CA VAL A 56 -12.50 29.66 -25.43
C VAL A 56 -13.77 28.94 -25.84
N THR A 57 -13.78 27.60 -25.90
CA THR A 57 -14.94 26.84 -26.37
C THR A 57 -16.16 27.04 -25.47
N ILE A 58 -15.94 27.18 -24.16
CA ILE A 58 -16.97 27.65 -23.23
C ILE A 58 -16.93 29.18 -23.19
N SER A 59 -17.88 29.83 -23.87
CA SER A 59 -17.85 31.28 -24.15
C SER A 59 -17.83 32.18 -22.91
N ASN A 60 -18.38 31.71 -21.78
CA ASN A 60 -18.41 32.44 -20.53
C ASN A 60 -17.18 32.15 -19.64
N GLY A 61 -16.17 31.50 -20.20
CA GLY A 61 -14.98 31.06 -19.49
C GLY A 61 -15.20 29.77 -18.71
N ASN A 62 -14.10 29.09 -18.41
CA ASN A 62 -14.13 27.86 -17.64
C ASN A 62 -14.04 28.15 -16.13
N VAL A 63 -14.89 27.50 -15.35
CA VAL A 63 -14.90 27.55 -13.88
C VAL A 63 -14.48 26.19 -13.34
N ASN A 64 -13.77 26.18 -12.20
CA ASN A 64 -13.39 24.92 -11.55
C ASN A 64 -14.61 24.04 -11.31
N SER A 65 -14.46 22.73 -11.53
CA SER A 65 -15.50 21.72 -11.44
C SER A 65 -16.52 21.69 -12.59
N LEU A 66 -16.35 22.48 -13.67
CA LEU A 66 -17.13 22.24 -14.90
C LEU A 66 -16.84 20.84 -15.43
N LEU A 67 -17.89 20.09 -15.78
CA LEU A 67 -17.82 18.73 -16.32
C LEU A 67 -18.41 18.71 -17.73
N VAL A 68 -17.66 18.15 -18.69
CA VAL A 68 -18.09 17.97 -20.08
C VAL A 68 -17.72 16.59 -20.58
N PHE A 69 -18.43 16.12 -21.61
CA PHE A 69 -17.97 15.02 -22.44
C PHE A 69 -17.30 15.59 -23.69
N ASN A 70 -15.98 15.45 -23.80
CA ASN A 70 -15.26 15.85 -25.01
C ASN A 70 -15.60 14.92 -26.17
N THR A 71 -15.87 15.48 -27.35
CA THR A 71 -16.12 14.73 -28.59
C THR A 71 -15.00 14.84 -29.62
N ALA A 72 -14.06 15.75 -29.44
CA ALA A 72 -12.98 16.00 -30.40
C ALA A 72 -11.75 15.10 -30.13
N ILE A 73 -10.94 14.91 -31.17
CA ILE A 73 -9.61 14.31 -31.09
C ILE A 73 -8.60 15.39 -31.48
N THR A 74 -7.62 15.64 -30.61
CA THR A 74 -6.46 16.49 -30.87
C THR A 74 -5.19 15.76 -30.42
N THR A 75 -4.05 16.45 -30.40
CA THR A 75 -2.78 15.88 -29.95
C THR A 75 -2.80 15.50 -28.46
N ASP A 76 -3.48 16.28 -27.63
CA ASP A 76 -3.46 16.15 -26.15
C ASP A 76 -4.83 15.82 -25.54
N ILE A 77 -5.90 15.79 -26.35
CA ILE A 77 -7.24 15.41 -25.92
C ILE A 77 -7.84 14.34 -26.85
N VAL A 78 -8.60 13.43 -26.25
CA VAL A 78 -9.39 12.42 -26.96
C VAL A 78 -10.80 12.37 -26.37
N PRO A 79 -11.79 11.75 -27.02
CA PRO A 79 -13.14 11.66 -26.50
C PRO A 79 -13.21 11.04 -25.09
N GLY A 80 -14.12 11.55 -24.26
CA GLY A 80 -14.30 11.10 -22.88
C GLY A 80 -14.78 12.20 -21.94
N TYR A 81 -14.91 11.88 -20.65
CA TYR A 81 -15.30 12.85 -19.63
C TYR A 81 -14.11 13.69 -19.18
N TYR A 82 -14.29 15.00 -19.11
CA TYR A 82 -13.28 15.95 -18.65
C TYR A 82 -13.87 16.92 -17.65
N TYR A 83 -13.07 17.29 -16.64
CA TYR A 83 -13.39 18.37 -15.73
C TYR A 83 -12.35 19.48 -15.78
N TRP A 84 -12.80 20.72 -15.62
CA TRP A 84 -11.90 21.88 -15.54
C TRP A 84 -11.38 22.05 -14.11
N PHE A 85 -10.06 22.08 -13.96
CA PHE A 85 -9.40 22.36 -12.69
C PHE A 85 -7.96 22.82 -12.94
N ASN A 86 -7.48 23.81 -12.17
CA ASN A 86 -6.13 24.36 -12.27
C ASN A 86 -5.73 24.74 -13.70
N ASN A 87 -6.61 25.50 -14.38
CA ASN A 87 -6.42 26.01 -15.74
C ASN A 87 -6.20 24.91 -16.81
N LYS A 88 -6.77 23.72 -16.59
CA LYS A 88 -6.64 22.59 -17.50
C LYS A 88 -7.88 21.71 -17.50
N TRP A 89 -8.21 21.15 -18.66
CA TRP A 89 -9.12 20.02 -18.78
C TRP A 89 -8.42 18.72 -18.38
N ASN A 90 -8.92 18.11 -17.32
CA ASN A 90 -8.41 16.85 -16.78
C ASN A 90 -9.36 15.73 -17.16
N LYS A 91 -8.83 14.66 -17.76
CA LYS A 91 -9.62 13.49 -18.15
C LYS A 91 -10.02 12.69 -16.92
N LEU A 92 -11.29 12.31 -16.80
CA LEU A 92 -11.73 11.25 -15.90
C LEU A 92 -11.49 9.91 -16.61
N LYS A 93 -10.55 9.13 -16.09
CA LYS A 93 -10.18 7.81 -16.62
C LYS A 93 -10.19 6.81 -15.47
N ALA A 94 -10.80 5.65 -15.70
CA ALA A 94 -10.66 4.51 -14.80
C ALA A 94 -9.27 3.87 -14.97
N PRO A 95 -8.75 3.18 -13.95
CA PRO A 95 -7.56 2.35 -14.14
C PRO A 95 -7.76 1.37 -15.30
N GLU A 96 -6.73 1.19 -16.11
CA GLU A 96 -6.67 0.07 -17.03
C GLU A 96 -6.55 -1.24 -16.25
N THR A 97 -7.04 -2.35 -16.80
CA THR A 97 -6.95 -3.66 -16.16
C THR A 97 -6.50 -4.70 -17.16
N GLY A 98 -5.71 -5.68 -16.71
CA GLY A 98 -5.33 -6.80 -17.57
C GLY A 98 -4.69 -7.94 -16.79
N SER A 99 -4.38 -9.02 -17.50
CA SER A 99 -3.70 -10.20 -16.95
C SER A 99 -2.19 -10.08 -17.14
N GLY A 100 -1.48 -9.80 -16.05
CA GLY A 100 -0.03 -9.58 -16.05
C GLY A 100 0.34 -8.09 -15.99
N ALA A 101 1.65 -7.84 -15.86
CA ALA A 101 2.21 -6.49 -15.80
C ALA A 101 1.94 -5.72 -17.11
N PRO A 102 1.67 -4.41 -17.03
CA PRO A 102 1.35 -3.61 -18.21
C PRO A 102 2.57 -3.47 -19.13
N VAL A 103 2.36 -3.68 -20.43
CA VAL A 103 3.38 -3.55 -21.49
C VAL A 103 3.13 -2.37 -22.44
N SER A 104 1.97 -1.74 -22.33
CA SER A 104 1.61 -0.55 -23.11
C SER A 104 2.34 0.68 -22.61
N THR A 105 2.50 1.69 -23.47
CA THR A 105 2.94 3.02 -23.05
C THR A 105 1.72 3.78 -22.51
N GLY A 106 1.77 4.20 -21.25
CA GLY A 106 0.74 5.04 -20.64
C GLY A 106 0.99 6.53 -20.82
N LEU A 107 0.06 7.36 -20.35
CA LEU A 107 0.30 8.77 -20.06
C LEU A 107 0.68 8.92 -18.58
N ARG A 108 1.47 9.95 -18.25
CA ARG A 108 1.88 10.19 -16.85
C ARG A 108 0.65 10.28 -15.94
N GLY A 109 0.64 9.46 -14.89
CA GLY A 109 -0.46 9.37 -13.94
C GLY A 109 -1.54 8.35 -14.30
N ASP A 110 -1.42 7.64 -15.43
CA ASP A 110 -2.29 6.49 -15.71
C ASP A 110 -2.11 5.42 -14.62
N LEU A 111 -3.23 4.79 -14.25
CA LEU A 111 -3.29 3.68 -13.31
C LEU A 111 -3.57 2.39 -14.08
N TYR A 112 -2.96 1.28 -13.66
CA TYR A 112 -3.22 -0.05 -14.20
C TYR A 112 -3.29 -1.08 -13.08
N VAL A 113 -4.25 -2.00 -13.12
CA VAL A 113 -4.37 -3.11 -12.16
C VAL A 113 -4.12 -4.44 -12.88
N ASP A 114 -3.13 -5.19 -12.40
CA ASP A 114 -2.93 -6.58 -12.81
C ASP A 114 -3.91 -7.47 -12.05
N LEU A 115 -4.86 -8.08 -12.76
CA LEU A 115 -5.89 -8.93 -12.20
C LEU A 115 -5.38 -10.30 -11.75
N ASN A 116 -4.21 -10.74 -12.24
CA ASN A 116 -3.62 -12.02 -11.82
C ASN A 116 -2.96 -11.89 -10.44
N THR A 117 -2.35 -10.74 -10.15
CA THR A 117 -1.57 -10.52 -8.92
C THR A 117 -2.19 -9.52 -7.96
N GLY A 118 -3.23 -8.78 -8.38
CA GLY A 118 -3.81 -7.67 -7.63
C GLY A 118 -2.91 -6.43 -7.54
N LYS A 119 -1.77 -6.40 -8.24
CA LYS A 119 -0.82 -5.28 -8.18
C LYS A 119 -1.36 -4.07 -8.93
N LEU A 120 -1.30 -2.91 -8.28
CA LEU A 120 -1.53 -1.61 -8.90
C LEU A 120 -0.21 -1.09 -9.49
N TYR A 121 -0.26 -0.52 -10.68
CA TYR A 121 0.84 0.16 -11.34
C TYR A 121 0.44 1.61 -11.64
N VAL A 122 1.42 2.51 -11.56
CA VAL A 122 1.27 3.92 -11.94
C VAL A 122 2.31 4.24 -13.01
N TYR A 123 1.88 4.84 -14.12
CA TYR A 123 2.79 5.25 -15.18
C TYR A 123 3.45 6.59 -14.84
N ASN A 124 4.78 6.62 -14.70
CA ASN A 124 5.51 7.84 -14.30
C ASN A 124 5.81 8.80 -15.46
N GLY A 125 5.39 8.46 -16.68
CA GLY A 125 5.70 9.20 -17.91
C GLY A 125 6.73 8.50 -18.80
N THR A 126 7.46 7.52 -18.27
CA THR A 126 8.44 6.72 -19.02
C THR A 126 8.21 5.22 -18.86
N ALA A 127 7.84 4.77 -17.66
CA ALA A 127 7.62 3.36 -17.34
C ALA A 127 6.47 3.18 -16.35
N TRP A 128 5.90 1.97 -16.35
CA TRP A 128 4.98 1.52 -15.31
C TRP A 128 5.75 1.18 -14.05
N MET A 129 5.42 1.86 -12.96
CA MET A 129 5.94 1.57 -11.64
C MET A 129 4.91 0.75 -10.89
N ALA A 130 5.27 -0.48 -10.50
CA ALA A 130 4.45 -1.22 -9.55
C ALA A 130 4.36 -0.43 -8.24
N SER A 131 3.16 -0.25 -7.72
CA SER A 131 2.95 0.17 -6.34
C SER A 131 3.54 -0.93 -5.49
N ALA A 132 4.75 -0.72 -4.97
CA ALA A 132 5.40 -1.69 -4.12
C ALA A 132 4.45 -2.03 -2.98
N SER A 133 4.02 -3.29 -2.91
CA SER A 133 3.39 -3.81 -1.70
C SER A 133 4.39 -3.54 -0.58
N GLN A 134 4.09 -2.61 0.33
CA GLN A 134 4.94 -2.24 1.48
C GLN A 134 5.05 -3.36 2.53
N ASN A 135 4.98 -4.61 2.10
CA ASN A 135 5.27 -5.78 2.91
C ASN A 135 6.47 -6.47 2.27
N GLU A 136 7.64 -5.98 2.64
CA GLU A 136 8.85 -6.78 2.52
C GLU A 136 8.66 -8.04 3.38
N THR A 137 8.71 -9.21 2.75
CA THR A 137 8.56 -10.49 3.44
C THR A 137 9.63 -11.44 2.96
N LEU A 138 10.72 -11.58 3.73
CA LEU A 138 11.07 -12.80 4.48
C LEU A 138 12.41 -12.58 5.18
N THR A 139 12.39 -12.45 6.52
CA THR A 139 13.60 -12.43 7.35
C THR A 139 13.90 -13.86 7.79
N SER A 140 14.71 -14.58 7.03
CA SER A 140 15.09 -15.95 7.43
C SER A 140 16.23 -15.90 8.44
N VAL A 141 16.20 -16.81 9.42
CA VAL A 141 17.27 -17.01 10.40
C VAL A 141 17.68 -18.49 10.34
N SER A 142 18.98 -18.73 10.23
CA SER A 142 19.55 -20.09 10.24
C SER A 142 20.80 -20.13 11.10
N LEU A 143 20.98 -21.20 11.87
CA LEU A 143 22.18 -21.46 12.66
C LEU A 143 22.91 -22.65 12.04
N ASN A 144 24.21 -22.51 11.79
CA ASN A 144 25.08 -23.64 11.51
C ASN A 144 25.66 -24.16 12.83
N PRO A 145 25.22 -25.33 13.35
CA PRO A 145 25.63 -25.82 14.66
C PRO A 145 27.10 -26.28 14.69
N VAL A 146 27.73 -26.53 13.54
CA VAL A 146 29.14 -26.96 13.44
C VAL A 146 30.08 -25.77 13.53
N SER A 147 29.75 -24.67 12.86
CA SER A 147 30.57 -23.45 12.87
C SER A 147 30.13 -22.40 13.90
N GLY A 148 28.95 -22.55 14.51
CA GLY A 148 28.37 -21.57 15.43
C GLY A 148 27.98 -20.25 14.77
N ILE A 149 27.88 -20.20 13.44
CA ILE A 149 27.50 -18.98 12.71
C ILE A 149 25.98 -18.93 12.57
N LEU A 150 25.38 -17.88 13.12
CA LEU A 150 24.00 -17.49 12.85
C LEU A 150 24.00 -16.60 11.60
N THR A 151 23.20 -16.96 10.60
CA THR A 151 23.00 -16.16 9.39
C THR A 151 21.55 -15.69 9.36
N TYR A 152 21.34 -14.38 9.36
CA TYR A 152 20.05 -13.78 9.05
C TYR A 152 20.09 -13.19 7.64
N THR A 153 19.06 -13.45 6.84
CA THR A 153 18.92 -12.85 5.51
C THR A 153 17.86 -11.76 5.59
N ASP A 154 18.23 -10.54 5.20
CA ASP A 154 17.33 -9.38 5.22
C ASP A 154 16.33 -9.39 4.04
N GLU A 155 15.43 -8.40 4.03
CA GLU A 155 14.45 -8.15 2.97
C GLU A 155 15.03 -8.02 1.55
N LYS A 156 16.32 -7.69 1.43
CA LYS A 156 17.04 -7.47 0.17
C LYS A 156 17.79 -8.72 -0.26
N GLY A 157 17.66 -9.82 0.48
CA GLY A 157 18.41 -11.06 0.24
C GLY A 157 19.86 -10.99 0.71
N THR A 158 20.23 -9.95 1.48
CA THR A 158 21.59 -9.80 2.00
C THR A 158 21.76 -10.69 3.21
N ALA A 159 22.70 -11.62 3.13
CA ALA A 159 23.08 -12.45 4.26
C ALA A 159 23.96 -11.66 5.22
N ASN A 160 23.58 -11.64 6.48
CA ASN A 160 24.31 -11.02 7.56
C ASN A 160 24.64 -12.09 8.60
N THR A 161 25.91 -12.16 8.99
CA THR A 161 26.42 -13.23 9.85
C THR A 161 26.79 -12.71 11.23
N ILE A 162 26.43 -13.48 12.25
CA ILE A 162 26.83 -13.28 13.63
C ILE A 162 27.56 -14.54 14.06
N ASN A 163 28.84 -14.41 14.39
CA ASN A 163 29.65 -15.53 14.84
C ASN A 163 29.44 -15.76 16.34
N LEU A 164 28.50 -16.64 16.70
CA LEU A 164 28.21 -16.95 18.10
C LEU A 164 29.35 -17.73 18.75
N ALA A 165 30.14 -18.50 17.98
CA ALA A 165 31.31 -19.20 18.52
C ALA A 165 32.41 -18.24 19.00
N ALA A 166 32.48 -17.02 18.48
CA ALA A 166 33.43 -16.00 18.95
C ALA A 166 32.96 -15.27 20.22
N ILE A 167 31.65 -15.29 20.51
CA ILE A 167 31.01 -14.52 21.59
C ILE A 167 30.60 -15.42 22.77
N ILE A 168 30.31 -16.68 22.48
CA ILE A 168 30.06 -17.74 23.46
C ILE A 168 31.32 -18.61 23.48
N PRO A 169 32.26 -18.37 24.41
CA PRO A 169 33.53 -19.08 24.43
C PRO A 169 33.41 -20.60 24.61
N ASN A 170 32.21 -21.17 24.84
CA ASN A 170 32.06 -22.56 25.27
C ASN A 170 30.97 -23.36 24.55
N PHE A 171 31.19 -23.71 23.28
CA PHE A 171 30.85 -25.08 22.84
C PHE A 171 31.90 -26.07 23.40
N GLU A 172 32.23 -25.99 24.69
CA GLU A 172 33.21 -26.89 25.29
C GLU A 172 32.56 -28.24 25.57
N THR A 173 33.12 -29.31 25.01
CA THR A 173 32.66 -30.69 25.17
C THR A 173 33.79 -31.62 25.62
N VAL A 174 34.90 -31.10 26.13
CA VAL A 174 36.01 -31.94 26.59
C VAL A 174 35.83 -32.27 28.08
N THR A 175 34.71 -32.89 28.43
CA THR A 175 34.54 -33.52 29.73
C THR A 175 34.74 -35.03 29.54
N GLY A 176 35.87 -35.56 30.02
CA GLY A 176 36.27 -36.95 29.77
C GLY A 176 36.58 -37.70 31.05
N ILE A 177 36.15 -38.96 31.14
CA ILE A 177 36.56 -39.88 32.21
C ILE A 177 37.27 -41.07 31.56
N SER A 178 38.45 -41.43 32.04
CA SER A 178 39.20 -42.62 31.62
C SER A 178 39.74 -43.38 32.83
N GLN A 179 40.07 -44.66 32.62
CA GLN A 179 40.66 -45.52 33.64
C GLN A 179 41.97 -46.13 33.13
N ASP A 180 42.94 -46.25 34.03
CA ASP A 180 44.13 -47.06 33.83
C ASP A 180 44.10 -48.19 34.87
N LEU A 181 43.80 -49.40 34.41
CA LEU A 181 43.69 -50.59 35.26
C LEU A 181 45.05 -51.07 35.78
N THR A 182 46.14 -50.82 35.05
CA THR A 182 47.49 -51.23 35.44
C THR A 182 48.04 -50.31 36.52
N ALA A 183 47.85 -49.00 36.36
CA ALA A 183 48.18 -48.00 37.38
C ALA A 183 47.16 -47.97 38.53
N GLY A 184 45.93 -48.44 38.30
CA GLY A 184 44.82 -48.44 39.26
C GLY A 184 44.27 -47.04 39.53
N THR A 185 44.14 -46.22 38.48
CA THR A 185 43.70 -44.82 38.58
C THR A 185 42.48 -44.53 37.69
N ILE A 186 41.70 -43.52 38.09
CA ILE A 186 40.69 -42.88 37.25
C ILE A 186 41.17 -41.46 36.97
N THR A 187 41.11 -41.02 35.71
CA THR A 187 41.43 -39.65 35.30
C THR A 187 40.17 -38.95 34.83
N TYR A 188 39.83 -37.85 35.48
CA TYR A 188 38.82 -36.90 35.01
C TYR A 188 39.55 -35.73 34.33
N THR A 189 39.18 -35.41 33.10
CA THR A 189 39.66 -34.23 32.37
C THR A 189 38.53 -33.22 32.29
N ASP A 190 38.76 -32.02 32.83
CA ASP A 190 37.79 -30.92 32.80
C ASP A 190 37.77 -30.20 31.44
N GLU A 191 36.85 -29.25 31.30
CA GLU A 191 36.63 -28.50 30.06
C GLU A 191 37.84 -27.66 29.64
N LYS A 192 38.74 -27.35 30.59
CA LYS A 192 40.01 -26.64 30.34
C LYS A 192 41.14 -27.60 29.95
N GLY A 193 40.84 -28.89 29.78
CA GLY A 193 41.82 -29.93 29.47
C GLY A 193 42.70 -30.31 30.66
N VAL A 194 42.34 -29.91 31.87
CA VAL A 194 43.12 -30.20 33.08
C VAL A 194 42.73 -31.57 33.62
N ALA A 195 43.71 -32.46 33.75
CA ALA A 195 43.52 -33.81 34.27
C ALA A 195 43.63 -33.83 35.81
N THR A 196 42.60 -34.38 36.45
CA THR A 196 42.58 -34.74 37.86
C THR A 196 42.63 -36.27 37.99
N VAL A 197 43.68 -36.79 38.62
CA VAL A 197 43.91 -38.23 38.76
C VAL A 197 43.54 -38.69 40.15
N LEU A 198 42.61 -39.63 40.25
CA LEU A 198 42.24 -40.31 41.48
C LEU A 198 42.87 -41.70 41.51
N ASN A 199 43.77 -41.94 42.46
CA ASN A 199 44.44 -43.22 42.62
C ASN A 199 43.61 -44.18 43.50
N ILE A 200 42.87 -45.07 42.85
CA ILE A 200 41.98 -46.03 43.51
C ILE A 200 42.77 -47.15 44.18
N LYS A 201 43.89 -47.56 43.60
CA LYS A 201 44.76 -48.61 44.17
C LYS A 201 45.29 -48.22 45.55
N ASN A 202 45.76 -46.97 45.70
CA ASN A 202 46.22 -46.46 46.98
C ASN A 202 45.09 -46.30 47.99
N LEU A 203 43.90 -45.89 47.53
CA LEU A 203 42.73 -45.78 48.40
C LEU A 203 42.31 -47.15 48.95
N ILE A 204 42.24 -48.18 48.12
CA ILE A 204 41.91 -49.54 48.57
C ILE A 204 42.96 -50.04 49.57
N ALA A 205 44.25 -49.89 49.26
CA ALA A 205 45.35 -50.32 50.12
C ALA A 205 45.38 -49.65 51.50
N ALA A 206 44.81 -48.44 51.64
CA ALA A 206 44.76 -47.74 52.92
C ALA A 206 43.70 -48.28 53.89
N TYR A 207 42.76 -49.11 53.40
CA TYR A 207 41.62 -49.63 54.17
C TYR A 207 41.46 -51.16 54.09
N SER A 208 42.44 -51.86 53.51
CA SER A 208 42.54 -53.32 53.43
C SER A 208 43.66 -53.83 54.30
#